data_AF-A0A2C9CR52-F1
#
_entry.id   AF-A0A2C9CR52-F1
#
_cell.length_a   1.000
_cell.length_b   1.000
_cell.length_c   1.000
_cell.angle_alpha   90.00
_cell.angle_beta   90.00
_cell.angle_gamma   90.00
#
_symmetry.space_group_name_H-M   'P 1'
#
loop_
_entity.id
_entity.type
_entity.pdbx_description
1 polymer ?
#
loop_
_entity_poly.entity_id
_entity_poly.type
_entity_poly.pdbx_seq_one_letter_code
_entity_poly.pdbx_strand_id
1 'polypeptide(L)'
;MIGKLFFWLAIAVIVGGLAAVYMIRNVSHDPALWHVDPLTVPTPTTPNSFRMVPVIEGYDPVTEERIDLASPIYDANPALISQAFDEFVLRQPRTQRIAGTPETGWMTYVQQTELMRFPDYISVLFLDLGNGQSTVAIFSRSRYGRSDLGVNGQRVERWLEPLSSFVAE
;
A
#
# COMPACT_ATOMS: atom_id res chain seq x y z
N MET A 1 -29.02 32.18 27.99
CA MET A 1 -28.45 30.87 28.37
C MET A 1 -28.20 29.98 27.15
N ILE A 2 -29.15 29.85 26.24
CA ILE A 2 -29.04 29.08 24.97
C ILE A 2 -27.83 29.46 24.09
N GLY A 3 -27.53 30.75 23.90
CA GLY A 3 -26.37 31.18 23.09
C GLY A 3 -25.00 30.76 23.66
N LYS A 4 -24.86 30.73 25.00
CA LYS A 4 -23.63 30.23 25.64
C LYS A 4 -23.49 28.71 25.47
N LEU A 5 -24.60 27.98 25.50
CA LEU A 5 -24.59 26.53 25.26
C LEU A 5 -24.16 26.20 23.83
N PHE A 6 -24.71 26.89 22.83
CA PHE A 6 -24.29 26.70 21.43
C PHE A 6 -22.83 27.10 21.19
N PHE A 7 -22.36 28.17 21.83
CA PHE A 7 -20.96 28.57 21.77
C PHE A 7 -20.02 27.49 22.33
N TRP A 8 -20.30 26.96 23.52
CA TRP A 8 -19.49 25.89 24.11
C TRP A 8 -19.58 24.59 23.32
N LEU A 9 -20.74 24.26 22.76
CA LEU A 9 -20.90 23.11 21.88
C LEU A 9 -20.04 23.25 20.61
N ALA A 10 -20.03 24.43 19.99
CA ALA A 10 -19.21 24.70 18.82
C ALA A 10 -17.71 24.55 19.13
N ILE A 11 -17.26 25.09 20.28
CA ILE A 11 -15.87 24.91 20.74
C ILE A 11 -15.56 23.42 20.94
N ALA A 12 -16.43 22.67 21.60
CA ALA A 12 -16.21 21.24 21.85
C ALA A 12 -16.07 20.44 20.54
N VAL A 13 -16.90 20.74 19.53
CA VAL A 13 -16.80 20.12 18.20
C VAL A 13 -15.48 20.45 17.52
N ILE A 14 -15.05 21.70 17.55
CA ILE A 14 -13.78 22.13 16.96
C ILE A 14 -12.60 21.45 17.64
N VAL A 15 -12.55 21.48 18.98
CA VAL A 15 -11.47 20.85 19.77
C VAL A 15 -11.45 19.34 19.53
N GLY A 16 -12.62 18.69 19.52
CA GLY A 16 -12.73 17.27 19.21
C GLY A 16 -12.23 16.94 17.81
N GLY A 17 -12.59 17.74 16.81
CA GLY A 17 -12.11 17.59 15.43
C GLY A 17 -10.60 17.74 15.31
N LEU A 18 -10.02 18.77 15.94
CA LEU A 18 -8.56 18.98 15.95
C LEU A 18 -7.82 17.84 16.66
N ALA A 19 -8.36 17.35 17.78
CA ALA A 19 -7.80 16.20 18.49
C ALA A 19 -7.83 14.93 17.63
N ALA A 20 -8.93 14.67 16.91
CA ALA A 20 -9.04 13.54 15.99
C ALA A 20 -8.01 13.63 14.86
N VAL A 21 -7.85 14.79 14.23
CA VAL A 21 -6.83 15.03 13.19
C VAL A 21 -5.43 14.80 13.75
N TYR A 22 -5.15 15.30 14.95
CA TYR A 22 -3.88 15.09 15.62
C TYR A 22 -3.60 13.60 15.86
N MET A 23 -4.59 12.84 16.35
CA MET A 23 -4.46 11.41 16.59
C MET A 23 -4.18 10.62 15.30
N ILE A 24 -4.91 10.91 14.22
CA ILE A 24 -4.69 10.26 12.91
C ILE A 24 -3.27 10.52 12.40
N ARG A 25 -2.83 11.78 12.48
CA ARG A 25 -1.50 12.21 12.00
C ARG A 25 -0.34 11.60 12.78
N ASN A 26 -0.56 11.21 14.03
CA ASN A 26 0.48 10.69 14.94
C ASN A 26 0.32 9.19 15.23
N VAL A 27 -0.46 8.48 14.40
CA VAL A 27 -0.67 7.07 14.63
C VAL A 27 0.59 6.25 14.36
N SER A 28 0.87 5.27 15.23
CA SER A 28 2.04 4.39 15.05
C SER A 28 1.94 3.56 13.76
N HIS A 29 3.05 3.51 13.02
CA HIS A 29 3.23 2.71 11.81
C HIS A 29 4.04 1.43 12.12
N ASP A 30 3.60 0.69 13.13
CA ASP A 30 4.31 -0.49 13.66
C ASP A 30 4.59 -1.55 12.58
N PRO A 31 5.86 -1.81 12.23
CA PRO A 31 6.25 -2.83 11.28
C PRO A 31 5.72 -4.23 11.63
N ALA A 32 5.61 -4.57 12.92
CA ALA A 32 5.13 -5.88 13.35
C ALA A 32 3.67 -6.15 12.97
N LEU A 33 2.88 -5.09 12.74
CA LEU A 33 1.49 -5.19 12.31
C LEU A 33 1.31 -5.03 10.80
N TRP A 34 2.12 -4.19 10.19
CA TRP A 34 1.88 -3.75 8.81
C TRP A 34 2.78 -4.44 7.78
N HIS A 35 3.95 -4.94 8.20
CA HIS A 35 4.83 -5.75 7.36
C HIS A 35 4.32 -7.18 7.28
N VAL A 36 3.43 -7.40 6.32
CA VAL A 36 2.75 -8.66 6.09
C VAL A 36 3.08 -9.18 4.70
N ASP A 37 3.02 -10.49 4.55
CA ASP A 37 3.15 -11.17 3.28
C ASP A 37 1.92 -10.86 2.40
N PRO A 38 2.10 -10.20 1.23
CA PRO A 38 0.99 -9.86 0.35
C PRO A 38 0.31 -11.07 -0.28
N LEU A 39 0.91 -12.26 -0.25
CA LEU A 39 0.33 -13.49 -0.78
C LEU A 39 -0.66 -14.13 0.19
N THR A 40 -0.44 -14.01 1.50
CA THR A 40 -1.17 -14.82 2.50
C THR A 40 -2.01 -14.01 3.48
N VAL A 41 -1.75 -12.70 3.61
CA VAL A 41 -2.54 -11.86 4.53
C VAL A 41 -4.02 -11.83 4.13
N PRO A 42 -4.97 -11.93 5.09
CA PRO A 42 -6.39 -11.88 4.76
C PRO A 42 -6.85 -10.57 4.14
N THR A 43 -7.73 -10.67 3.15
CA THR A 43 -8.38 -9.51 2.51
C THR A 43 -9.44 -8.91 3.44
N PRO A 44 -9.38 -7.60 3.74
CA PRO A 44 -10.43 -6.92 4.49
C PRO A 44 -11.80 -7.09 3.83
N THR A 45 -12.85 -7.16 4.65
CA THR A 45 -14.24 -7.20 4.18
C THR A 45 -14.70 -5.87 3.58
N THR A 46 -13.95 -4.79 3.80
CA THR A 46 -14.20 -3.47 3.23
C THR A 46 -13.50 -3.29 1.88
N PRO A 47 -14.13 -2.61 0.91
CA PRO A 47 -13.54 -2.30 -0.41
C PRO A 47 -12.56 -1.12 -0.33
N ASN A 48 -11.54 -1.26 0.53
CA ASN A 48 -10.49 -0.27 0.77
C ASN A 48 -9.08 -0.92 0.64
N SER A 49 -9.00 -1.99 -0.15
CA SER A 49 -7.79 -2.75 -0.42
C SER A 49 -7.72 -3.12 -1.89
N PHE A 50 -6.49 -3.25 -2.38
CA PHE A 50 -6.16 -3.67 -3.72
C PHE A 50 -5.02 -4.69 -3.65
N ARG A 51 -5.20 -5.84 -4.29
CA ARG A 51 -4.19 -6.90 -4.36
C ARG A 51 -3.85 -7.21 -5.81
N MET A 52 -2.55 -7.14 -6.11
CA MET A 52 -1.97 -7.52 -7.37
C MET A 52 -0.98 -8.65 -7.12
N VAL A 53 -1.18 -9.81 -7.74
CA VAL A 53 -0.30 -10.98 -7.55
C VAL A 53 -0.08 -11.72 -8.88
N PRO A 54 0.98 -12.52 -9.01
CA PRO A 54 1.21 -13.31 -10.22
C PRO A 54 0.06 -14.29 -10.47
N VAL A 55 -0.36 -14.38 -11.73
CA VAL A 55 -1.28 -15.42 -12.20
C VAL A 55 -0.62 -16.06 -13.41
N ILE A 56 -0.14 -17.29 -13.24
CA ILE A 56 0.60 -18.02 -14.27
C ILE A 56 -0.31 -19.10 -14.83
N GLU A 57 -0.52 -19.09 -16.14
CA GLU A 57 -1.35 -20.10 -16.80
C GLU A 57 -0.78 -21.51 -16.57
N GLY A 58 -1.66 -22.44 -16.20
CA GLY A 58 -1.28 -23.83 -15.92
C GLY A 58 -0.74 -24.11 -14.51
N TYR A 59 -0.69 -23.09 -13.64
CA TYR A 59 -0.31 -23.24 -12.23
C TYR A 59 -1.47 -22.85 -11.31
N ASP A 60 -1.50 -23.46 -10.12
CA ASP A 60 -2.43 -23.05 -9.08
C ASP A 60 -2.15 -21.60 -8.66
N PRO A 61 -3.19 -20.83 -8.28
CA PRO A 61 -3.00 -19.48 -7.77
C PRO A 61 -2.03 -19.46 -6.59
N VAL A 62 -1.11 -18.49 -6.60
CA VAL A 62 -0.14 -18.29 -5.50
C VAL A 62 -0.78 -17.71 -4.23
N THR A 63 -2.09 -17.49 -4.24
CA THR A 63 -2.87 -16.98 -3.13
C THR A 63 -4.29 -17.52 -3.16
N GLU A 64 -4.87 -17.77 -1.99
CA GLU A 64 -6.29 -18.08 -1.81
C GLU A 64 -7.16 -16.82 -1.68
N GLU A 65 -6.54 -15.64 -1.65
CA GLU A 65 -7.18 -14.37 -1.40
C GLU A 65 -7.69 -13.68 -2.69
N ARG A 66 -8.50 -12.65 -2.53
CA ARG A 66 -9.02 -11.87 -3.67
C ARG A 66 -7.87 -11.25 -4.47
N ILE A 67 -7.85 -11.53 -5.77
CA ILE A 67 -6.93 -10.93 -6.75
C ILE A 67 -7.69 -9.84 -7.50
N ASP A 68 -7.22 -8.59 -7.39
CA ASP A 68 -7.81 -7.45 -8.11
C ASP A 68 -7.12 -7.23 -9.47
N LEU A 69 -5.83 -7.59 -9.59
CA LEU A 69 -5.08 -7.50 -10.85
C LEU A 69 -3.99 -8.59 -10.94
N ALA A 70 -3.80 -9.16 -12.13
CA ALA A 70 -2.69 -10.08 -12.39
C ALA A 70 -1.38 -9.31 -12.55
N SER A 71 -0.29 -9.83 -11.98
CA SER A 71 1.03 -9.20 -12.07
C SER A 71 1.73 -9.57 -13.37
N PRO A 72 2.40 -8.61 -14.03
CA PRO A 72 3.21 -8.91 -15.19
C PRO A 72 4.46 -9.69 -14.77
N ILE A 73 5.08 -10.33 -15.76
CA ILE A 73 6.43 -10.87 -15.65
C ILE A 73 7.37 -9.79 -16.17
N TYR A 74 8.46 -9.54 -15.45
CA TYR A 74 9.51 -8.62 -15.86
C TYR A 74 10.74 -9.40 -16.30
N ASP A 75 11.34 -9.02 -17.43
CA ASP A 75 12.64 -9.50 -17.90
C ASP A 75 13.78 -8.76 -17.17
N ALA A 76 13.79 -8.87 -15.85
CA ALA A 76 14.75 -8.22 -14.98
C ALA A 76 14.95 -9.00 -13.69
N ASN A 77 16.20 -9.03 -13.20
CA ASN A 77 16.55 -9.64 -11.93
C ASN A 77 15.76 -8.98 -10.77
N PRO A 78 15.19 -9.77 -9.84
CA PRO A 78 14.34 -9.27 -8.77
C PRO A 78 15.05 -8.24 -7.87
N ALA A 79 16.35 -8.40 -7.59
CA ALA A 79 17.09 -7.44 -6.77
C ALA A 79 17.25 -6.08 -7.45
N LEU A 80 17.53 -6.08 -8.76
CA LEU A 80 17.70 -4.85 -9.54
C LEU A 80 16.38 -4.08 -9.65
N ILE A 81 15.31 -4.77 -10.05
CA ILE A 81 14.00 -4.13 -10.24
C ILE A 81 13.39 -3.68 -8.92
N SER A 82 13.60 -4.44 -7.84
CA SER A 82 13.19 -4.07 -6.49
C SER A 82 13.89 -2.79 -6.01
N GLN A 83 15.19 -2.65 -6.28
CA GLN A 83 15.94 -1.43 -5.97
C GLN A 83 15.43 -0.22 -6.75
N ALA A 84 15.22 -0.35 -8.06
CA ALA A 84 14.65 0.71 -8.89
C ALA A 84 13.25 1.12 -8.43
N PHE A 85 12.41 0.14 -8.09
CA PHE A 85 11.08 0.37 -7.54
C PHE A 85 11.14 1.11 -6.20
N ASP A 86 11.99 0.68 -5.27
CA ASP A 86 12.15 1.33 -3.98
C ASP A 86 12.59 2.78 -4.08
N GLU A 87 13.59 3.06 -4.94
CA GLU A 87 14.05 4.43 -5.20
C GLU A 87 12.92 5.33 -5.73
N PHE A 88 12.10 4.81 -6.64
CA PHE A 88 10.95 5.54 -7.15
C PHE A 88 9.90 5.78 -6.06
N VAL A 89 9.57 4.76 -5.27
CA VAL A 89 8.54 4.82 -4.23
C VAL A 89 8.93 5.81 -3.12
N LEU A 90 10.20 5.86 -2.73
CA LEU A 90 10.68 6.79 -1.70
C LEU A 90 10.71 8.25 -2.16
N ARG A 91 10.65 8.52 -3.47
CA ARG A 91 10.47 9.88 -4.02
C ARG A 91 9.01 10.33 -4.03
N GLN A 92 8.06 9.43 -3.77
CA GLN A 92 6.65 9.76 -3.78
C GLN A 92 6.27 10.63 -2.57
N PRO A 93 5.34 11.59 -2.73
CA PRO A 93 4.94 12.45 -1.62
C PRO A 93 4.41 11.65 -0.43
N ARG A 94 4.93 11.98 0.76
CA ARG A 94 4.44 11.44 2.05
C ARG A 94 4.51 9.92 2.13
N THR A 95 5.51 9.35 1.49
CA THR A 95 5.79 7.92 1.51
C THR A 95 7.02 7.64 2.35
N GLN A 96 6.96 6.56 3.13
CA GLN A 96 8.09 6.07 3.91
C GLN A 96 8.10 4.53 3.84
N ARG A 97 9.30 3.94 3.70
CA ARG A 97 9.49 2.51 3.98
C ARG A 97 9.51 2.28 5.49
N ILE A 98 8.61 1.44 5.97
CA ILE A 98 8.49 1.12 7.41
C ILE A 98 9.13 -0.22 7.76
N ALA A 99 9.32 -1.10 6.78
CA ALA A 99 9.89 -2.42 7.00
C ALA A 99 10.51 -2.98 5.71
N GLY A 100 11.39 -3.96 5.89
CA GLY A 100 12.01 -4.69 4.79
C GLY A 100 13.03 -3.86 4.01
N THR A 101 13.57 -4.47 2.96
CA THR A 101 14.69 -3.94 2.19
C THR A 101 14.58 -4.34 0.72
N PRO A 102 14.96 -3.48 -0.24
CA PRO A 102 14.94 -3.85 -1.66
C PRO A 102 15.83 -5.05 -1.98
N GLU A 103 16.91 -5.26 -1.23
CA GLU A 103 17.84 -6.39 -1.38
C GLU A 103 17.16 -7.75 -1.14
N THR A 104 16.19 -7.81 -0.22
CA THR A 104 15.40 -9.03 0.03
C THR A 104 14.16 -9.12 -0.86
N GLY A 105 13.86 -8.09 -1.66
CA GLY A 105 12.66 -8.01 -2.49
C GLY A 105 11.35 -7.81 -1.71
N TRP A 106 11.40 -7.76 -0.38
CA TRP A 106 10.22 -7.63 0.48
C TRP A 106 10.28 -6.34 1.27
N MET A 107 9.32 -5.46 1.04
CA MET A 107 9.22 -4.15 1.67
C MET A 107 7.77 -3.87 2.07
N THR A 108 7.61 -3.00 3.07
CA THR A 108 6.33 -2.35 3.34
C THR A 108 6.50 -0.86 3.44
N TYR A 109 5.62 -0.14 2.75
CA TYR A 109 5.56 1.30 2.75
C TYR A 109 4.29 1.78 3.45
N VAL A 110 4.37 2.97 4.04
CA VAL A 110 3.21 3.78 4.38
C VAL A 110 3.18 4.98 3.44
N GLN A 111 2.02 5.25 2.84
CA GLN A 111 1.76 6.52 2.17
C GLN A 111 0.60 7.23 2.86
N GLN A 112 0.79 8.52 3.16
CA GLN A 112 -0.23 9.33 3.83
C GLN A 112 -0.94 10.26 2.84
N THR A 113 -2.26 10.41 3.00
CA THR A 113 -3.04 11.40 2.22
C THR A 113 -2.60 12.83 2.51
N GLU A 114 -2.82 13.75 1.57
CA GLU A 114 -2.28 15.11 1.65
C GLU A 114 -2.80 15.91 2.86
N LEU A 115 -4.12 16.02 2.97
CA LEU A 115 -4.77 16.87 3.95
C LEU A 115 -4.85 16.21 5.33
N MET A 116 -5.43 15.01 5.39
CA MET A 116 -5.76 14.36 6.66
C MET A 116 -4.68 13.40 7.16
N ARG A 117 -3.72 13.04 6.29
CA ARG A 117 -2.66 12.07 6.59
C ARG A 117 -3.18 10.70 7.00
N PHE A 118 -4.32 10.29 6.42
CA PHE A 118 -4.76 8.91 6.55
C PHE A 118 -3.69 8.00 5.95
N PRO A 119 -3.15 7.02 6.71
CA PRO A 119 -2.15 6.10 6.21
C PRO A 119 -2.79 4.95 5.43
N ASP A 120 -2.22 4.70 4.26
CA ASP A 120 -2.39 3.47 3.50
C ASP A 120 -1.07 2.70 3.54
N TYR A 121 -1.15 1.37 3.68
CA TYR A 121 0.01 0.49 3.76
C TYR A 121 0.11 -0.36 2.51
N ILE A 122 1.33 -0.49 2.00
CA ILE A 122 1.63 -1.17 0.75
C ILE A 122 2.72 -2.19 1.03
N SER A 123 2.34 -3.47 1.13
CA SER A 123 3.28 -4.59 1.18
C SER A 123 3.65 -4.99 -0.24
N VAL A 124 4.94 -5.12 -0.53
CA VAL A 124 5.48 -5.46 -1.84
C VAL A 124 6.46 -6.59 -1.69
N LEU A 125 6.30 -7.65 -2.48
CA LEU A 125 7.18 -8.81 -2.52
C LEU A 125 7.54 -9.11 -3.98
N PHE A 126 8.80 -8.86 -4.34
CA PHE A 126 9.36 -9.31 -5.61
C PHE A 126 9.74 -10.80 -5.51
N LEU A 127 9.37 -11.55 -6.54
CA LEU A 127 9.57 -12.99 -6.64
C LEU A 127 10.50 -13.29 -7.81
N ASP A 128 11.46 -14.19 -7.58
CA ASP A 128 12.33 -14.72 -8.62
C ASP A 128 11.59 -15.83 -9.39
N LEU A 129 11.48 -15.68 -10.71
CA LEU A 129 10.90 -16.70 -11.59
C LEU A 129 11.99 -17.58 -12.25
N GLY A 130 13.26 -17.33 -11.96
CA GLY A 130 14.39 -17.93 -12.62
C GLY A 130 14.70 -17.26 -13.97
N ASN A 131 15.81 -17.67 -14.58
CA ASN A 131 16.26 -17.18 -15.90
C ASN A 131 16.43 -15.65 -16.00
N GLY A 132 16.61 -14.96 -14.86
CA GLY A 132 16.72 -13.50 -14.83
C GLY A 132 15.37 -12.78 -14.89
N GLN A 133 14.25 -13.50 -14.82
CA GLN A 133 12.91 -12.93 -14.76
C GLN A 133 12.42 -12.77 -13.33
N SER A 134 11.53 -11.81 -13.14
CA SER A 134 10.87 -11.58 -11.85
C SER A 134 9.41 -11.24 -12.02
N THR A 135 8.67 -11.31 -10.93
CA THR A 135 7.32 -10.76 -10.84
C THR A 135 7.14 -10.14 -9.47
N VAL A 136 5.97 -9.54 -9.20
CA VAL A 136 5.72 -8.80 -7.98
C VAL A 136 4.36 -9.16 -7.40
N ALA A 137 4.27 -9.28 -6.09
CA ALA A 137 3.03 -9.31 -5.34
C ALA A 137 2.91 -8.01 -4.54
N ILE A 138 1.79 -7.31 -4.69
CA ILE A 138 1.52 -6.04 -4.02
C ILE A 138 0.17 -6.12 -3.32
N PHE A 139 0.14 -5.73 -2.06
CA PHE A 139 -1.07 -5.56 -1.28
C PHE A 139 -1.14 -4.15 -0.68
N SER A 140 -1.96 -3.29 -1.29
CA SER A 140 -2.20 -1.90 -0.90
C SER A 140 -3.53 -1.80 -0.15
N ARG A 141 -3.53 -1.22 1.05
CA ARG A 141 -4.73 -1.15 1.89
C ARG A 141 -4.79 0.08 2.78
N SER A 142 -5.99 0.62 2.94
CA SER A 142 -6.24 1.72 3.85
C SER A 142 -6.36 1.26 5.30
N ARG A 143 -5.72 1.99 6.22
CA ARG A 143 -5.91 1.76 7.66
C ARG A 143 -7.31 2.16 8.13
N TYR A 144 -7.83 3.23 7.54
CA TYR A 144 -9.09 3.85 7.92
C TYR A 144 -10.02 4.00 6.71
N GLY A 145 -11.32 4.13 6.99
CA GLY A 145 -12.34 4.30 5.95
C GLY A 145 -12.87 2.97 5.43
N ARG A 146 -14.12 3.00 4.94
CA ARG A 146 -14.82 1.80 4.45
C ARG A 146 -14.56 1.56 2.96
N SER A 147 -14.30 2.61 2.20
CA SER A 147 -13.93 2.53 0.79
C SER A 147 -12.86 3.58 0.50
N ASP A 148 -11.97 3.25 -0.43
CA ASP A 148 -10.91 4.14 -0.92
C ASP A 148 -11.21 4.70 -2.32
N LEU A 149 -12.39 4.40 -2.90
CA LEU A 149 -12.77 4.78 -4.26
C LEU A 149 -11.74 4.35 -5.33
N GLY A 150 -11.04 3.25 -5.11
CA GLY A 150 -10.02 2.71 -6.04
C GLY A 150 -8.66 3.41 -5.97
N VAL A 151 -8.46 4.31 -5.00
CA VAL A 151 -7.20 5.05 -4.83
C VAL A 151 -6.02 4.11 -4.60
N ASN A 152 -6.18 2.97 -3.90
CA ASN A 152 -5.10 2.00 -3.73
C ASN A 152 -4.71 1.33 -5.05
N GLY A 153 -5.67 0.97 -5.91
CA GLY A 153 -5.37 0.40 -7.23
C GLY A 153 -4.62 1.39 -8.12
N GLN A 154 -5.12 2.62 -8.23
CA GLN A 154 -4.46 3.69 -9.00
C GLN A 154 -3.05 4.02 -8.49
N ARG A 155 -2.82 3.86 -7.18
CA ARG A 155 -1.48 4.03 -6.59
C ARG A 155 -0.54 2.94 -7.06
N VAL A 156 -0.96 1.68 -6.99
CA VAL A 156 -0.16 0.53 -7.42
C VAL A 156 0.19 0.64 -8.90
N GLU A 157 -0.79 0.92 -9.76
CA GLU A 157 -0.56 1.13 -11.20
C GLU A 157 0.46 2.23 -11.46
N ARG A 158 0.33 3.39 -10.81
CA ARG A 158 1.30 4.50 -10.93
C ARG A 158 2.69 4.12 -10.43
N TRP A 159 2.79 3.30 -9.39
CA TRP A 159 4.08 2.85 -8.86
C TRP A 159 4.78 1.85 -9.77
N LEU A 160 4.03 1.15 -10.61
CA LEU A 160 4.56 0.18 -11.58
C LEU A 160 4.83 0.78 -12.96
N GLU A 161 4.32 1.97 -13.26
CA GLU A 161 4.58 2.68 -14.53
C GLU A 161 6.07 2.75 -14.91
N PRO A 162 7.02 3.05 -14.00
CA PRO A 162 8.45 3.07 -14.32
C PRO A 162 9.04 1.70 -14.69
N LEU A 163 8.33 0.61 -14.35
CA LEU A 163 8.75 -0.75 -14.63
C LEU A 163 8.18 -1.30 -15.95
N SER A 164 7.30 -0.56 -16.60
CA SER A 164 6.59 -1.00 -17.81
C SER A 164 7.51 -1.43 -18.95
N SER A 165 8.68 -0.79 -19.10
CA SER A 165 9.66 -1.15 -20.13
C SER A 165 10.39 -2.47 -19.87
N PHE A 166 10.26 -3.05 -18.67
CA PHE A 166 10.84 -4.35 -18.33
C PHE A 166 9.83 -5.49 -18.47
N VAL A 167 8.56 -5.21 -18.78
CA VAL A 167 7.55 -6.27 -18.94
C VAL A 167 7.97 -7.19 -20.08
N ALA A 168 8.04 -8.50 -19.78
CA ALA A 168 8.35 -9.52 -20.78
C ALA A 168 7.24 -9.58 -21.84
N GLU A 169 7.65 -9.78 -23.10
CA GLU A 169 6.74 -9.96 -24.25
C GLU A 169 5.98 -11.29 -24.20
#